data_AF-A0A1I4GVF7-F1
#
_entry.id   AF-A0A1I4GVF7-F1
#
_cell.length_a   1.000
_cell.length_b   1.000
_cell.length_c   1.000
_cell.angle_alpha   90.00
_cell.angle_beta   90.00
_cell.angle_gamma   90.00
#
_symmetry.space_group_name_H-M   'P 1'
#
loop_
_entity.id
_entity.type
_entity.pdbx_description
1 polymer ?
#
loop_
_entity_poly.entity_id
_entity_poly.type
_entity_poly.pdbx_seq_one_letter_code
_entity_poly.pdbx_strand_id
1 'polypeptide(L)' 'MAKQQKDEKSTRNQLPIAKKEDVDYSSEFADENDKNAVDRAAEADKRQES' A
#
# COMPACT_ATOMS: atom_id res chain seq x y z
N MET A 1 -19.27 15.25 -21.19
CA MET A 1 -19.00 13.96 -20.52
C MET A 1 -18.08 13.14 -21.41
N ALA A 2 -16.76 13.25 -21.20
CA ALA A 2 -15.78 12.44 -21.93
C ALA A 2 -15.51 11.18 -21.11
N LYS A 3 -15.89 10.03 -21.67
CA LYS A 3 -15.68 8.69 -21.09
C LYS A 3 -14.19 8.48 -20.82
N GLN A 4 -13.83 8.18 -19.58
CA GLN A 4 -12.50 7.72 -19.19
C GLN A 4 -12.13 6.50 -20.03
N GLN A 5 -11.13 6.67 -20.88
CA GLN A 5 -10.45 5.58 -21.56
C GLN A 5 -9.71 4.79 -20.47
N LYS A 6 -10.27 3.65 -20.06
CA LYS A 6 -9.53 2.67 -19.26
C LYS A 6 -8.48 2.07 -20.19
N ASP A 7 -7.24 2.49 -20.02
CA ASP A 7 -6.09 1.87 -20.64
C ASP A 7 -6.07 0.37 -20.32
N GLU A 8 -6.46 -0.46 -21.28
CA GLU A 8 -6.23 -1.91 -21.27
C GLU A 8 -4.73 -2.17 -21.47
N LYS A 9 -3.92 -1.86 -20.45
CA LYS A 9 -2.49 -2.17 -20.43
C LYS A 9 -2.31 -3.69 -20.34
N SER A 10 -2.11 -4.29 -21.50
CA SER A 10 -1.57 -5.61 -21.79
C SER A 10 -0.96 -6.35 -20.59
N THR A 11 -1.66 -7.38 -20.13
CA THR A 11 -1.30 -8.32 -19.07
C THR A 11 -0.29 -9.40 -19.50
N ARG A 12 0.49 -9.19 -20.57
CA ARG A 12 1.27 -10.27 -21.19
C ARG A 12 2.70 -10.44 -20.69
N ASN A 13 3.22 -9.53 -19.86
CA ASN A 13 4.60 -9.59 -19.35
C ASN A 13 4.75 -9.03 -17.90
N GLN A 14 3.68 -8.99 -17.11
CA GLN A 14 3.76 -8.47 -15.75
C GLN A 14 4.32 -9.54 -14.82
N LEU A 15 5.43 -9.22 -14.15
CA LEU A 15 5.98 -10.03 -13.07
C LEU A 15 4.95 -10.11 -11.92
N PRO A 16 4.90 -11.24 -11.18
CA PRO A 16 4.01 -11.35 -10.04
C PRO A 16 4.36 -10.26 -9.02
N ILE A 17 3.34 -9.50 -8.61
CA ILE A 17 3.45 -8.51 -7.54
C ILE A 17 3.08 -9.23 -6.25
N ALA A 18 3.95 -9.15 -5.24
CA ALA A 18 3.69 -9.71 -3.92
C ALA A 18 2.44 -9.03 -3.31
N LYS A 19 1.56 -9.85 -2.73
CA LYS A 19 0.39 -9.37 -1.99
C LYS A 19 0.81 -9.01 -0.57
N LYS A 20 -0.06 -8.27 0.12
CA LYS A 20 0.12 -7.98 1.56
C LYS A 20 0.29 -9.25 2.39
N GLU A 21 -0.40 -10.33 2.03
CA GLU A 21 -0.32 -11.63 2.71
C GLU A 21 1.04 -12.33 2.49
N ASP A 22 1.79 -11.94 1.46
CA ASP A 22 3.12 -12.48 1.16
C ASP A 22 4.24 -11.73 1.91
N VAL A 23 3.90 -10.67 2.66
CA VAL A 23 4.87 -9.76 3.29
C VAL A 23 4.46 -9.41 4.72
N ASP A 24 5.28 -9.84 5.68
CA ASP A 24 5.15 -9.48 7.09
C ASP A 24 5.98 -8.25 7.46
N TYR A 25 5.44 -7.40 8.33
CA TYR A 25 6.17 -6.27 8.89
C TYR A 25 7.21 -6.76 9.91
N SER A 26 8.47 -6.37 9.72
CA SER A 26 9.56 -6.65 10.65
C SER A 26 10.18 -5.37 11.19
N SER A 27 10.04 -5.13 12.49
CA SER A 27 10.50 -3.92 13.17
C SER A 27 12.03 -3.79 13.26
N GLU A 28 12.75 -4.90 13.15
CA GLU A 28 14.21 -4.94 13.19
C GLU A 28 14.84 -4.42 11.89
N PHE A 29 14.15 -4.59 10.76
CA PHE A 29 14.54 -4.06 9.46
C PHE A 29 13.89 -2.71 9.13
N ALA A 30 12.93 -2.28 9.95
CA ALA A 30 12.22 -1.01 9.76
C ALA A 30 13.10 0.17 10.18
N ASP A 31 13.25 1.14 9.27
CA ASP A 31 13.93 2.39 9.58
C ASP A 31 13.03 3.34 10.38
N GLU A 32 13.55 4.53 10.74
CA GLU A 32 12.77 5.51 11.50
C GLU A 32 11.56 6.04 10.71
N ASN A 33 11.65 6.11 9.38
CA ASN A 33 10.54 6.56 8.54
C ASN A 33 9.43 5.51 8.49
N ASP A 34 9.79 4.23 8.39
CA ASP A 34 8.84 3.12 8.42
C ASP A 34 8.03 3.12 9.71
N LYS A 35 8.70 3.31 10.85
CA LYS A 35 8.05 3.40 12.17
C LYS A 35 7.08 4.59 12.24
N ASN A 36 7.52 5.76 11.79
CA ASN A 36 6.68 6.96 11.77
C ASN A 36 5.46 6.82 10.84
N ALA A 37 5.60 6.08 9.73
CA ALA A 37 4.49 5.82 8.82
C ALA A 37 3.41 4.94 9.47
N VAL A 38 3.82 3.89 10.21
CA VAL A 38 2.91 3.03 10.97
C VAL A 38 2.16 3.83 12.04
N ASP A 39 2.86 4.66 12.82
CA ASP A 39 2.25 5.50 13.84
C ASP A 39 1.22 6.47 13.25
N ARG A 40 1.59 7.15 12.15
CA ARG A 40 0.68 8.08 11.46
C ARG A 40 -0.56 7.38 10.92
N ALA A 41 -0.41 6.17 10.38
CA ALA A 41 -1.54 5.38 9.90
C ALA A 41 -2.49 5.04 11.06
N ALA A 42 -1.95 4.56 12.18
CA ALA A 42 -2.74 4.23 13.37
C ALA A 42 -3.44 5.45 13.98
N GLU A 43 -2.81 6.63 14.00
CA GLU A 43 -3.45 7.87 14.43
C GLU A 43 -4.58 8.31 13.49
N ALA A 44 -4.40 8.15 12.17
CA ALA A 44 -5.43 8.50 11.19
C ALA A 44 -6.65 7.59 11.33
N ASP A 45 -6.45 6.28 11.50
CA ASP A 45 -7.54 5.32 11.74
C ASP A 45 -8.32 5.69 12.99
N LYS A 46 -7.64 5.98 14.12
CA LYS A 46 -8.29 6.42 15.36
C LYS A 46 -9.16 7.67 15.17
N ARG A 47 -8.72 8.64 14.35
CA ARG A 47 -9.50 9.83 14.02
C ARG A 47 -10.70 9.51 13.13
N GLN A 48 -10.59 8.51 12.25
CA GLN A 48 -11.69 8.08 11.38
C GLN A 48 -12.73 7.24 12.11
N GLU A 49 -12.34 6.55 13.19
CA GLU A 49 -13.25 5.75 14.01
C GLU A 49 -14.00 6.56 15.09
N SER A 50 -13.76 7.88 15.20
CA SER A 50 -14.39 8.79 16.18
C SER A 50 -15.49 9.68 15.58
#